data_AF-A0AAY4CSB5-F1
#
_entry.id   AF-A0AAY4CSB5-F1
#
_cell.length_a   1.000
_cell.length_b   1.000
_cell.length_c   1.000
_cell.angle_alpha   90.00
_cell.angle_beta   90.00
_cell.angle_gamma   90.00
#
_symmetry.space_group_name_H-M   'P 1'
#
loop_
_entity.id
_entity.type
_entity.pdbx_description
1 polymer ?
#
loop_
_entity_poly.entity_id
_entity_poly.type
_entity_poly.pdbx_seq_one_letter_code
_entity_poly.pdbx_strand_id
1 'polypeptide(L)'
;VIYREDSKPKAKMYIPNIAPPKLPDGEKVDFDDLHRKRMEKDIGELQSLIELHFSSRQKEEDELVALRSRIERRRADRAEQQRVRAEKERERQARLAEERARREEEAAKLRAEEDAKKKKIFTNKGFGSYLQKVDQKKGKKLTEREKKTKALMERRKPLNIDHLNQDKLAEKARDLWQWLYQLHEEKFQLAERLKRQRYDVYVLRNRVNDHQRGSKAAKAARSKAGARK
;
A
#
# COMPACT_ATOMS: atom_id res chain seq x y z
N VAL A 1 -77.30 -38.88 4.89
CA VAL A 1 -76.78 -40.22 4.48
C VAL A 1 -76.32 -40.92 5.73
N ILE A 2 -77.05 -41.95 6.14
CA ILE A 2 -76.78 -42.79 7.31
C ILE A 2 -75.67 -43.76 6.91
N TYR A 3 -74.56 -43.80 7.64
CA TYR A 3 -73.55 -44.84 7.47
C TYR A 3 -73.61 -45.82 8.65
N ARG A 4 -73.87 -47.07 8.28
CA ARG A 4 -74.04 -48.26 9.13
C ARG A 4 -72.75 -48.63 9.86
N GLU A 5 -72.92 -49.07 11.09
CA GLU A 5 -71.96 -49.86 11.87
C GLU A 5 -71.67 -51.22 11.22
N ASP A 6 -70.40 -51.57 11.08
CA ASP A 6 -69.93 -52.95 10.93
C ASP A 6 -69.08 -53.32 12.15
N SER A 7 -69.68 -54.09 13.06
CA SER A 7 -69.07 -54.62 14.28
C SER A 7 -68.16 -55.82 13.98
N LYS A 8 -66.84 -55.64 14.07
CA LYS A 8 -65.86 -56.73 14.07
C LYS A 8 -65.88 -57.49 15.42
N PRO A 9 -65.75 -58.83 15.43
CA PRO A 9 -65.82 -59.61 16.66
C PRO A 9 -64.58 -59.40 17.55
N LYS A 10 -64.79 -59.08 18.84
CA LYS A 10 -63.72 -58.95 19.84
C LYS A 10 -63.14 -60.34 20.17
N ALA A 11 -61.85 -60.53 19.87
CA ALA A 11 -61.08 -61.69 20.32
C ALA A 11 -60.97 -61.68 21.87
N LYS A 12 -61.39 -62.76 22.52
CA LYS A 12 -61.18 -62.96 23.96
C LYS A 12 -59.69 -63.23 24.20
N MET A 13 -58.97 -62.26 24.77
CA MET A 13 -57.62 -62.51 25.30
C MET A 13 -57.74 -63.25 26.63
N TYR A 14 -57.16 -64.44 26.69
CA TYR A 14 -57.02 -65.24 27.91
C TYR A 14 -55.92 -64.60 28.79
N ILE A 15 -56.29 -64.04 29.94
CA ILE A 15 -55.35 -63.49 30.92
C ILE A 15 -54.94 -64.63 31.86
N PRO A 16 -53.66 -65.02 31.95
CA PRO A 16 -53.23 -66.00 32.94
C PRO A 16 -53.40 -65.41 34.35
N ASN A 17 -53.92 -66.23 35.27
CA ASN A 17 -54.15 -65.86 36.66
C ASN A 17 -52.81 -65.58 37.37
N ILE A 18 -52.44 -64.31 37.55
CA ILE A 18 -51.23 -63.89 38.27
C ILE A 18 -51.52 -64.01 39.76
N ALA A 19 -51.00 -65.06 40.38
CA ALA A 19 -50.92 -65.14 41.84
C ALA A 19 -50.03 -64.01 42.36
N PRO A 20 -50.36 -63.37 43.50
CA PRO A 20 -49.53 -62.31 44.09
C PRO A 20 -48.12 -62.86 44.35
N PRO A 21 -47.05 -62.19 43.88
CA PRO A 21 -45.70 -62.62 44.21
C PRO A 21 -45.54 -62.55 45.72
N LYS A 22 -45.21 -63.69 46.35
CA LYS A 22 -44.82 -63.70 47.76
C LYS A 22 -43.57 -62.84 47.90
N LEU A 23 -43.69 -61.74 48.63
CA LEU A 23 -42.55 -60.91 49.03
C LEU A 23 -41.57 -61.79 49.82
N PRO A 24 -40.28 -61.84 49.45
CA PRO A 24 -39.27 -62.51 50.26
C PRO A 24 -39.18 -61.81 51.62
N ASP A 25 -39.16 -62.62 52.68
CA ASP A 25 -39.01 -62.18 54.06
C ASP A 25 -37.73 -61.33 54.24
N GLY A 26 -37.93 -60.08 54.60
CA GLY A 26 -37.05 -59.23 55.40
C GLY A 26 -35.55 -59.49 55.34
N GLU A 27 -34.91 -59.19 54.22
CA GLU A 27 -33.51 -58.75 54.27
C GLU A 27 -33.53 -57.33 54.86
N LYS A 28 -33.08 -57.19 56.11
CA LYS A 28 -32.95 -55.87 56.75
C LYS A 28 -32.07 -55.01 55.84
N VAL A 29 -32.69 -54.08 55.13
CA VAL A 29 -31.99 -53.07 54.33
C VAL A 29 -31.11 -52.29 55.30
N ASP A 30 -29.82 -52.56 55.27
CA ASP A 30 -28.84 -51.87 56.10
C ASP A 30 -28.67 -50.45 55.55
N PHE A 31 -29.28 -49.48 56.22
CA PHE A 31 -29.26 -48.08 55.81
C PHE A 31 -27.83 -47.51 55.80
N ASP A 32 -26.92 -48.05 56.62
CA ASP A 32 -25.52 -47.66 56.62
C ASP A 32 -24.78 -48.20 55.39
N ASP A 33 -25.13 -49.41 54.93
CA ASP A 33 -24.61 -49.97 53.67
C ASP A 33 -25.13 -49.18 52.45
N LEU A 34 -26.40 -48.79 52.46
CA LEU A 34 -26.98 -47.95 51.40
C LEU A 34 -26.31 -46.57 51.34
N HIS A 35 -26.01 -45.97 52.51
CA HIS A 35 -25.31 -44.69 52.57
C HIS A 35 -23.85 -44.81 52.11
N ARG A 36 -23.12 -45.86 52.51
CA ARG A 36 -21.76 -46.15 52.01
C ARG A 36 -21.73 -46.33 50.50
N LYS A 37 -22.63 -47.16 49.95
CA LYS A 37 -22.72 -47.41 48.51
C LYS A 37 -23.07 -46.13 47.73
N ARG A 38 -23.89 -45.25 48.29
CA ARG A 38 -24.15 -43.93 47.71
C ARG A 38 -22.88 -43.07 47.71
N MET A 39 -22.19 -42.96 48.84
CA MET A 39 -20.95 -42.17 48.92
C MET A 39 -19.86 -42.71 48.00
N GLU A 40 -19.65 -44.03 47.93
CA GLU A 40 -18.70 -44.64 46.99
C GLU A 40 -19.06 -44.36 45.54
N LYS A 41 -20.35 -44.46 45.19
CA LYS A 41 -20.85 -44.12 43.86
C LYS A 41 -20.59 -42.64 43.53
N ASP A 42 -20.98 -41.73 44.42
CA ASP A 42 -20.85 -40.28 44.22
C ASP A 42 -19.37 -39.88 44.10
N ILE A 43 -18.48 -40.51 44.90
CA ILE A 43 -17.03 -40.32 44.81
C ILE A 43 -16.49 -40.85 43.47
N GLY A 44 -16.92 -42.03 43.03
CA GLY A 44 -16.50 -42.61 41.76
C GLY A 44 -16.98 -41.80 40.54
N GLU A 45 -18.23 -41.31 40.58
CA GLU A 45 -18.77 -40.41 39.57
C GLU A 45 -18.01 -39.08 39.55
N LEU A 46 -17.70 -38.50 40.71
CA LEU A 46 -16.92 -37.27 40.81
C LEU A 46 -15.50 -37.44 40.25
N GLN A 47 -14.82 -38.53 40.59
CA GLN A 47 -13.49 -38.85 40.03
C GLN A 47 -13.54 -39.02 38.51
N SER A 48 -14.54 -39.75 38.01
CA SER A 48 -14.74 -39.94 36.56
C SER A 48 -15.01 -38.61 35.84
N LEU A 49 -15.80 -37.72 36.44
CA LEU A 49 -16.12 -36.40 35.88
C LEU A 49 -14.87 -35.50 35.85
N ILE A 50 -14.07 -35.53 36.92
CA ILE A 50 -12.79 -34.83 37.01
C ILE A 50 -11.86 -35.31 35.89
N GLU A 51 -11.67 -36.62 35.76
CA GLU A 51 -10.75 -37.20 34.79
C GLU A 51 -11.21 -36.97 33.34
N LEU A 52 -12.52 -37.05 33.09
CA LEU A 52 -13.11 -36.69 31.80
C LEU A 52 -12.90 -35.20 31.47
N HIS A 53 -13.08 -34.30 32.44
CA HIS A 53 -12.88 -32.87 32.23
C HIS A 53 -11.43 -32.56 31.88
N PHE A 54 -10.47 -33.07 32.66
CA PHE A 54 -9.05 -32.83 32.42
C PHE A 54 -8.58 -33.45 31.11
N SER A 55 -8.98 -34.69 30.81
CA SER A 55 -8.60 -35.34 29.55
C SER A 55 -9.23 -34.66 28.33
N SER A 56 -10.47 -34.16 28.43
CA SER A 56 -11.11 -33.40 27.37
C SER A 56 -10.41 -32.05 27.14
N ARG A 57 -10.14 -31.30 28.22
CA ARG A 57 -9.40 -30.02 28.17
C ARG A 57 -8.02 -30.20 27.56
N GLN A 58 -7.27 -31.20 28.00
CA GLN A 58 -5.93 -31.47 27.51
C GLN A 58 -5.94 -31.75 26.01
N LYS A 59 -6.86 -32.60 25.53
CA LYS A 59 -7.01 -32.88 24.09
C LYS A 59 -7.35 -31.62 23.29
N GLU A 60 -8.28 -30.82 23.78
CA GLU A 60 -8.66 -29.56 23.12
C GLU A 60 -7.49 -28.56 23.08
N GLU A 61 -6.75 -28.42 24.18
CA GLU A 61 -5.57 -27.57 24.26
C GLU A 61 -4.47 -28.04 23.29
N ASP A 62 -4.20 -29.34 23.21
CA ASP A 62 -3.22 -29.92 22.29
C ASP A 62 -3.62 -29.67 20.83
N GLU A 63 -4.92 -29.81 20.50
CA GLU A 63 -5.45 -29.51 19.17
C GLU A 63 -5.33 -28.02 18.81
N LEU A 64 -5.65 -27.13 19.75
CA LEU A 64 -5.51 -25.69 19.60
C LEU A 64 -4.04 -25.28 19.40
N VAL A 65 -3.13 -25.85 20.19
CA VAL A 65 -1.69 -25.63 20.04
C VAL A 65 -1.21 -26.12 18.68
N ALA A 66 -1.59 -27.33 18.26
CA ALA A 66 -1.21 -27.88 16.96
C ALA A 66 -1.75 -27.04 15.80
N LEU A 67 -2.98 -26.51 15.91
CA LEU A 67 -3.57 -25.61 14.92
C LEU A 67 -2.82 -24.27 14.88
N ARG A 68 -2.55 -23.67 16.04
CA ARG A 68 -1.77 -22.42 16.17
C ARG A 68 -0.40 -22.56 15.52
N SER A 69 0.35 -23.62 15.84
CA SER A 69 1.66 -23.88 15.25
C SER A 69 1.59 -24.05 13.72
N ARG A 70 0.52 -24.65 13.19
CA ARG A 70 0.32 -24.79 11.74
C ARG A 70 0.04 -23.44 11.06
N ILE A 71 -0.78 -22.59 11.70
CA ILE A 71 -1.05 -21.22 11.22
C ILE A 71 0.23 -20.39 11.25
N GLU A 72 1.01 -20.50 12.31
CA GLU A 72 2.27 -19.78 12.48
C GLU A 72 3.30 -20.19 11.41
N ARG A 73 3.47 -21.49 11.16
CA ARG A 73 4.28 -21.99 10.03
C ARG A 73 3.83 -21.41 8.70
N ARG A 74 2.53 -21.46 8.38
CA ARG A 74 2.00 -20.87 7.13
C ARG A 74 2.18 -19.36 7.02
N ARG A 75 2.24 -18.64 8.15
CA ARG A 75 2.54 -17.19 8.17
C ARG A 75 4.03 -16.97 7.91
N ALA A 76 4.90 -17.74 8.56
CA ALA A 76 6.34 -17.70 8.33
C ALA A 76 6.69 -18.02 6.87
N ASP A 77 6.11 -19.07 6.28
CA ASP A 77 6.33 -19.44 4.88
C ASP A 77 5.92 -18.32 3.91
N ARG A 78 4.77 -17.67 4.16
CA ARG A 78 4.33 -16.53 3.35
C ARG A 78 5.25 -15.32 3.50
N ALA A 79 5.70 -15.04 4.72
CA ALA A 79 6.65 -13.96 4.98
C ALA A 79 7.98 -14.22 4.26
N GLU A 80 8.48 -15.45 4.28
CA GLU A 80 9.71 -15.84 3.60
C GLU A 80 9.56 -15.76 2.08
N GLN A 81 8.42 -16.23 1.53
CA GLN A 81 8.13 -16.06 0.10
C GLN A 81 8.11 -14.58 -0.32
N GLN A 82 7.56 -13.70 0.51
CA GLN A 82 7.59 -12.26 0.24
C GLN A 82 9.01 -11.70 0.31
N ARG A 83 9.80 -12.12 1.30
CA ARG A 83 11.21 -11.71 1.45
C ARG A 83 12.04 -12.11 0.24
N VAL A 84 11.94 -13.36 -0.21
CA VAL A 84 12.61 -13.88 -1.41
C VAL A 84 12.18 -13.14 -2.67
N ARG A 85 10.88 -12.83 -2.84
CA ARG A 85 10.41 -12.04 -3.98
C ARG A 85 10.97 -10.61 -3.95
N ALA A 86 10.97 -9.96 -2.79
CA ALA A 86 11.52 -8.62 -2.63
C ALA A 86 13.03 -8.57 -2.88
N GLU A 87 13.77 -9.58 -2.42
CA GLU A 87 15.21 -9.71 -2.67
C GLU A 87 15.54 -9.91 -4.15
N LYS A 88 14.82 -10.81 -4.84
CA LYS A 88 14.99 -11.02 -6.29
C LYS A 88 14.66 -9.75 -7.10
N GLU A 89 13.64 -9.01 -6.70
CA GLU A 89 13.31 -7.73 -7.36
C GLU A 89 14.39 -6.67 -7.11
N ARG A 90 14.89 -6.59 -5.87
CA ARG A 90 16.01 -5.70 -5.52
C ARG A 90 17.28 -6.04 -6.30
N GLU A 91 17.60 -7.33 -6.45
CA GLU A 91 18.74 -7.80 -7.24
C GLU A 91 18.60 -7.45 -8.73
N ARG A 92 17.41 -7.66 -9.31
CA ARG A 92 17.13 -7.25 -10.70
C ARG A 92 17.30 -5.74 -10.90
N GLN A 93 16.79 -4.93 -9.99
CA GLN A 93 16.96 -3.48 -10.04
C GLN A 93 18.42 -3.07 -9.86
N ALA A 94 19.16 -3.71 -8.96
CA ALA A 94 20.58 -3.49 -8.76
C ALA A 94 21.39 -3.82 -10.03
N ARG A 95 21.12 -4.96 -10.68
CA ARG A 95 21.80 -5.36 -11.92
C ARG A 95 21.54 -4.39 -13.07
N LEU A 96 20.29 -3.92 -13.22
CA LEU A 96 19.95 -2.90 -14.22
C LEU A 96 20.61 -1.55 -13.93
N ALA A 97 20.73 -1.18 -12.65
CA ALA A 97 21.43 0.03 -12.24
C ALA A 97 22.93 -0.06 -12.50
N GLU A 98 23.54 -1.22 -12.23
CA GLU A 98 24.96 -1.49 -12.47
C GLU A 98 25.29 -1.54 -13.97
N GLU A 99 24.46 -2.21 -14.79
CA GLU A 99 24.64 -2.22 -16.25
C GLU A 99 24.53 -0.81 -16.83
N ARG A 100 23.56 -0.02 -16.36
CA ARG A 100 23.43 1.39 -16.73
C ARG A 100 24.66 2.20 -16.26
N ALA A 101 25.13 1.98 -15.04
CA ALA A 101 26.31 2.68 -14.52
C ALA A 101 27.57 2.36 -15.34
N ARG A 102 27.80 1.09 -15.68
CA ARG A 102 28.91 0.66 -16.53
C ARG A 102 28.82 1.24 -17.94
N ARG A 103 27.62 1.24 -18.54
CA ARG A 103 27.40 1.87 -19.85
C ARG A 103 27.62 3.38 -19.83
N GLU A 104 27.27 4.04 -18.72
CA GLU A 104 27.54 5.46 -18.51
C GLU A 104 29.03 5.74 -18.30
N GLU A 105 29.76 4.86 -17.61
CA GLU A 105 31.21 4.96 -17.40
C GLU A 105 31.98 4.74 -18.72
N GLU A 106 31.64 3.72 -19.50
CA GLU A 106 32.23 3.47 -20.83
C GLU A 106 31.93 4.63 -21.80
N ALA A 107 30.70 5.17 -21.79
CA ALA A 107 30.34 6.34 -22.59
C ALA A 107 31.03 7.64 -22.12
N ALA A 108 31.29 7.78 -20.82
CA ALA A 108 32.04 8.91 -20.27
C ALA A 108 33.51 8.83 -20.66
N LYS A 109 34.12 7.63 -20.62
CA LYS A 109 35.49 7.40 -21.06
C LYS A 109 35.67 7.65 -22.56
N LEU A 110 34.74 7.16 -23.39
CA LEU A 110 34.76 7.43 -24.83
C LEU A 110 34.60 8.93 -25.15
N ARG A 111 33.72 9.64 -24.42
CA ARG A 111 33.60 11.10 -24.55
C ARG A 111 34.87 11.82 -24.12
N ALA A 112 35.52 11.39 -23.04
CA ALA A 112 36.77 11.98 -22.58
C ALA A 112 37.90 11.77 -23.61
N GLU A 113 37.96 10.60 -24.24
CA GLU A 113 38.92 10.30 -25.32
C GLU A 113 38.62 11.08 -26.61
N GLU A 114 37.35 11.21 -27.00
CA GLU A 114 36.96 12.07 -28.12
C GLU A 114 37.25 13.55 -27.84
N ASP A 115 36.98 14.05 -26.64
CA ASP A 115 37.27 15.43 -26.27
C ASP A 115 38.77 15.69 -26.19
N ALA A 116 39.57 14.71 -25.76
CA ALA A 116 41.03 14.80 -25.81
C ALA A 116 41.55 14.80 -27.27
N LYS A 117 41.00 13.95 -28.14
CA LYS A 117 41.32 13.95 -29.58
C LYS A 117 40.87 15.25 -30.26
N LYS A 118 39.65 15.74 -29.97
CA LYS A 118 39.13 17.02 -30.47
C LYS A 118 39.95 18.19 -29.96
N LYS A 119 40.35 18.22 -28.68
CA LYS A 119 41.28 19.26 -28.15
C LYS A 119 42.63 19.23 -28.85
N LYS A 120 43.18 18.05 -29.17
CA LYS A 120 44.43 17.91 -29.96
C LYS A 120 44.28 18.37 -31.41
N ILE A 121 43.09 18.24 -32.01
CA ILE A 121 42.79 18.70 -33.38
C ILE A 121 42.43 20.18 -33.41
N PHE A 122 41.80 20.68 -32.35
CA PHE A 122 41.22 22.03 -32.26
C PHE A 122 42.21 23.10 -31.74
N THR A 123 43.42 22.71 -31.32
CA THR A 123 44.53 23.67 -31.08
C THR A 123 45.00 24.40 -32.34
N ASN A 124 44.44 24.10 -33.52
CA ASN A 124 44.67 24.87 -34.74
C ASN A 124 43.40 25.67 -35.13
N LYS A 125 43.42 26.96 -34.77
CA LYS A 125 42.59 28.09 -35.27
C LYS A 125 41.08 28.11 -34.92
N GLY A 126 40.74 29.03 -34.00
CA GLY A 126 39.74 30.07 -34.31
C GLY A 126 38.26 29.83 -34.00
N PHE A 127 37.86 29.14 -32.93
CA PHE A 127 36.43 28.96 -32.58
C PHE A 127 36.12 29.22 -31.09
N GLY A 128 36.39 30.44 -30.63
CA GLY A 128 36.22 30.87 -29.23
C GLY A 128 34.77 30.91 -28.70
N SER A 129 33.74 30.81 -29.55
CA SER A 129 32.34 30.90 -29.10
C SER A 129 31.70 29.55 -28.72
N TYR A 130 32.18 28.44 -29.27
CA TYR A 130 31.56 27.12 -29.04
C TYR A 130 32.05 26.48 -27.73
N LEU A 131 33.32 26.70 -27.36
CA LEU A 131 33.91 26.11 -26.14
C LEU A 131 33.26 26.59 -24.84
N GLN A 132 32.75 27.82 -24.77
CA GLN A 132 32.14 28.35 -23.54
C GLN A 132 30.83 27.63 -23.16
N LYS A 133 30.18 26.95 -24.12
CA LYS A 133 29.00 26.10 -23.88
C LYS A 133 29.36 24.65 -23.52
N VAL A 134 30.56 24.20 -23.88
CA VAL A 134 31.00 22.80 -23.66
C VAL A 134 31.61 22.64 -22.26
N ASP A 135 32.33 23.65 -21.75
CA ASP A 135 33.01 23.57 -20.45
C ASP A 135 32.05 23.63 -19.24
N GLN A 136 30.78 24.02 -19.44
CA GLN A 136 29.74 23.96 -18.40
C GLN A 136 29.02 22.60 -18.28
N LYS A 137 29.47 21.55 -18.99
CA LYS A 137 28.91 20.19 -18.91
C LYS A 137 29.60 19.28 -17.87
N LYS A 138 29.97 19.81 -16.70
CA LYS A 138 30.20 18.96 -15.51
C LYS A 138 28.85 18.76 -14.80
N GLY A 139 28.34 17.53 -14.89
CA GLY A 139 27.04 17.06 -14.40
C GLY A 139 25.99 17.01 -15.51
N LYS A 140 25.32 15.86 -15.70
CA LYS A 140 24.06 15.79 -16.49
C LYS A 140 23.04 16.70 -15.78
N LYS A 141 23.01 17.99 -16.13
CA LYS A 141 21.95 18.90 -15.72
C LYS A 141 20.66 18.27 -16.26
N LEU A 142 19.78 17.85 -15.36
CA LEU A 142 18.47 17.32 -15.74
C LEU A 142 17.80 18.33 -16.65
N THR A 143 17.26 17.83 -17.76
CA THR A 143 16.44 18.63 -18.67
C THR A 143 15.24 19.19 -17.91
N GLU A 144 14.70 20.32 -18.35
CA GLU A 144 13.48 20.88 -17.75
C GLU A 144 12.31 19.89 -17.79
N ARG A 145 12.28 19.00 -18.79
CA ARG A 145 11.34 17.89 -18.87
C ARG A 145 11.53 16.90 -17.71
N GLU A 146 12.75 16.47 -17.45
CA GLU A 146 13.07 15.53 -16.37
C GLU A 146 12.81 16.15 -14.99
N LYS A 147 13.16 17.42 -14.79
CA LYS A 147 12.85 18.15 -13.54
C LYS A 147 11.35 18.23 -13.31
N LYS A 148 10.57 18.57 -14.34
CA LYS A 148 9.11 18.60 -14.29
C LYS A 148 8.54 17.23 -13.94
N THR A 149 8.98 16.18 -14.62
CA THR A 149 8.53 14.81 -14.35
C THR A 149 8.87 14.38 -12.92
N LYS A 150 10.09 14.66 -12.45
CA LYS A 150 10.52 14.36 -11.08
C LYS A 150 9.65 15.07 -10.04
N ALA A 151 9.43 16.38 -10.20
CA ALA A 151 8.60 17.16 -9.29
C ALA A 151 7.13 16.70 -9.28
N LEU A 152 6.58 16.29 -10.44
CA LEU A 152 5.22 15.76 -10.51
C LEU A 152 5.09 14.38 -9.86
N MET A 153 6.09 13.51 -10.03
CA MET A 153 6.12 12.20 -9.36
C MET A 153 6.22 12.35 -7.84
N GLU A 154 7.03 13.29 -7.35
CA GLU A 154 7.15 13.59 -5.91
C GLU A 154 5.84 14.10 -5.30
N ARG A 155 5.06 14.90 -6.05
CA ARG A 155 3.74 15.38 -5.61
C ARG A 155 2.65 14.30 -5.67
N ARG A 156 2.83 13.26 -6.47
CA ARG A 156 1.82 12.21 -6.67
C ARG A 156 1.86 11.21 -5.51
N LYS A 157 0.89 11.32 -4.61
CA LYS A 157 0.69 10.34 -3.54
C LYS A 157 -0.02 9.10 -4.11
N PRO A 158 0.49 7.87 -3.88
CA PRO A 158 -0.21 6.65 -4.28
C PRO A 158 -1.55 6.55 -3.55
N LEU A 159 -2.58 6.10 -4.27
CA LEU A 159 -3.91 5.94 -3.72
C LEU A 159 -4.08 4.49 -3.26
N ASN A 160 -4.19 4.28 -1.95
CA ASN A 160 -4.47 2.98 -1.36
C ASN A 160 -5.87 3.01 -0.74
N ILE A 161 -6.84 2.35 -1.39
CA ILE A 161 -8.26 2.40 -1.01
C ILE A 161 -8.92 1.01 -0.87
N ASP A 162 -8.25 -0.07 -1.29
CA ASP A 162 -8.84 -1.41 -1.43
C ASP A 162 -9.30 -2.05 -0.10
N HIS A 163 -8.87 -1.49 1.01
CA HIS A 163 -9.08 -1.99 2.38
C HIS A 163 -9.91 -1.01 3.23
N LEU A 164 -10.45 0.06 2.63
CA LEU A 164 -11.24 1.07 3.32
C LEU A 164 -12.72 0.71 3.34
N ASN A 165 -13.40 1.07 4.44
CA ASN A 165 -14.86 0.98 4.55
C ASN A 165 -15.55 2.20 3.92
N GLN A 166 -16.88 2.16 3.79
CA GLN A 166 -17.67 3.20 3.12
C GLN A 166 -17.45 4.61 3.69
N ASP A 167 -17.43 4.75 5.01
CA ASP A 167 -17.26 6.05 5.66
C ASP A 167 -15.87 6.64 5.37
N LYS A 168 -14.80 5.83 5.47
CA LYS A 168 -13.44 6.26 5.14
C LYS A 168 -13.25 6.55 3.66
N LEU A 169 -13.95 5.84 2.78
CA LEU A 169 -13.97 6.16 1.35
C LEU A 169 -14.62 7.51 1.08
N ALA A 170 -15.70 7.84 1.78
CA ALA A 170 -16.37 9.14 1.65
C ALA A 170 -15.48 10.29 2.14
N GLU A 171 -14.79 10.12 3.27
CA GLU A 171 -13.76 11.07 3.74
C GLU A 171 -12.65 11.23 2.71
N LYS A 172 -12.10 10.12 2.21
CA LYS A 172 -11.02 10.15 1.22
C LYS A 172 -11.41 10.86 -0.08
N ALA A 173 -12.67 10.68 -0.52
CA ALA A 173 -13.20 11.38 -1.67
C ALA A 173 -13.28 12.90 -1.44
N ARG A 174 -13.71 13.34 -0.25
CA ARG A 174 -13.73 14.76 0.12
C ARG A 174 -12.33 15.36 0.13
N ASP A 175 -11.35 14.66 0.71
CA ASP A 175 -9.95 15.11 0.74
C ASP A 175 -9.38 15.28 -0.67
N LEU A 176 -9.61 14.30 -1.55
CA LEU A 176 -9.14 14.36 -2.94
C LEU A 176 -9.82 15.49 -3.71
N TRP A 177 -11.11 15.73 -3.45
CA TRP A 177 -11.84 16.84 -4.05
C TRP A 177 -11.30 18.20 -3.58
N GLN A 178 -11.04 18.37 -2.28
CA GLN A 178 -10.44 19.60 -1.74
C GLN A 178 -9.04 19.83 -2.33
N TRP A 179 -8.22 18.77 -2.43
CA TRP A 179 -6.91 18.84 -3.06
C TRP A 179 -6.99 19.25 -4.53
N LEU A 180 -7.93 18.68 -5.28
CA LEU A 180 -8.18 19.05 -6.68
C LEU A 180 -8.59 20.52 -6.78
N TYR A 181 -9.54 20.96 -5.94
CA TYR A 181 -10.01 22.35 -5.90
C TYR A 181 -8.86 23.33 -5.63
N GLN A 182 -8.00 23.05 -4.66
CA GLN A 182 -6.83 23.86 -4.38
C GLN A 182 -5.89 23.97 -5.60
N LEU A 183 -5.62 22.86 -6.29
CA LEU A 183 -4.79 22.87 -7.50
C LEU A 183 -5.42 23.71 -8.64
N HIS A 184 -6.75 23.70 -8.76
CA HIS A 184 -7.47 24.53 -9.72
C HIS A 184 -7.36 26.02 -9.39
N GLU A 185 -7.51 26.38 -8.11
CA GLU A 185 -7.36 27.75 -7.64
C GLU A 185 -5.93 28.28 -7.89
N GLU A 186 -4.91 27.51 -7.50
CA GLU A 186 -3.51 27.87 -7.74
C GLU A 186 -3.20 28.06 -9.23
N LYS A 187 -3.73 27.18 -10.09
CA LYS A 187 -3.60 27.30 -11.55
C LYS A 187 -4.24 28.59 -12.06
N PHE A 188 -5.42 28.95 -11.55
CA PHE A 188 -6.12 30.17 -11.93
C PHE A 188 -5.32 31.41 -11.53
N GLN A 189 -4.88 31.49 -10.27
CA GLN A 189 -4.07 32.61 -9.76
C GLN A 189 -2.76 32.78 -10.55
N LEU A 190 -2.08 31.67 -10.89
CA LEU A 190 -0.88 31.70 -11.73
C LEU A 190 -1.17 32.20 -13.15
N ALA A 191 -2.31 31.85 -13.72
CA ALA A 191 -2.72 32.32 -15.04
C ALA A 191 -2.98 33.84 -15.04
N GLU A 192 -3.70 34.35 -14.03
CA GLU A 192 -3.95 35.80 -13.89
C GLU A 192 -2.65 36.57 -13.65
N ARG A 193 -1.77 36.05 -12.79
CA ARG A 193 -0.43 36.62 -12.59
C ARG A 193 0.36 36.68 -13.89
N LEU A 194 0.34 35.60 -14.69
CA LEU A 194 1.05 35.58 -15.97
C LEU A 194 0.48 36.60 -16.96
N LYS A 195 -0.85 36.78 -17.02
CA LYS A 195 -1.48 37.82 -17.84
C LYS A 195 -0.98 39.20 -17.44
N ARG A 196 -0.94 39.50 -16.13
CA ARG A 196 -0.43 40.78 -15.63
C ARG A 196 1.05 40.98 -15.97
N GLN A 197 1.89 39.96 -15.74
CA GLN A 197 3.32 40.02 -16.06
C GLN A 197 3.56 40.25 -17.56
N ARG A 198 2.74 39.66 -18.45
CA ARG A 198 2.83 39.92 -19.90
C ARG A 198 2.57 41.38 -20.23
N TYR A 199 1.56 41.98 -19.61
CA TYR A 199 1.28 43.41 -19.75
C TYR A 199 2.43 44.27 -19.23
N ASP A 200 2.94 43.97 -18.05
CA ASP A 200 4.06 44.71 -17.46
C ASP A 200 5.31 44.65 -18.34
N VAL A 201 5.64 43.47 -18.90
CA VAL A 201 6.73 43.31 -19.86
C VAL A 201 6.51 44.16 -21.12
N TYR A 202 5.29 44.22 -21.64
CA TYR A 202 4.96 45.05 -22.79
C TYR A 202 5.20 46.54 -22.50
N VAL A 203 4.68 47.04 -21.37
CA VAL A 203 4.86 48.44 -20.94
C VAL A 203 6.34 48.76 -20.71
N LEU A 204 7.08 47.87 -20.04
CA LEU A 204 8.50 48.05 -19.76
C LEU A 204 9.32 48.10 -21.06
N ARG A 205 9.00 47.27 -22.06
CA ARG A 205 9.63 47.33 -23.37
C ARG A 205 9.39 48.67 -24.07
N ASN A 206 8.17 49.20 -24.02
CA ASN A 206 7.85 50.52 -24.58
C ASN A 206 8.63 51.62 -23.87
N ARG A 207 8.63 51.62 -22.53
CA ARG A 207 9.42 52.59 -21.73
C ARG A 207 10.90 52.57 -22.08
N VAL A 208 11.49 51.37 -22.21
CA VAL A 208 12.90 51.24 -22.63
C VAL A 208 13.12 51.86 -24.01
N ASN A 209 12.24 51.60 -24.97
CA ASN A 209 12.34 52.18 -26.31
C ASN A 209 12.24 53.70 -26.30
N ASP A 210 11.32 54.27 -25.51
CA ASP A 210 11.13 55.71 -25.40
C ASP A 210 12.37 56.41 -24.81
N HIS A 211 12.91 55.86 -23.73
CA HIS A 211 14.15 56.37 -23.12
C HIS A 211 15.37 56.21 -24.04
N GLN A 212 15.42 55.17 -24.89
CA GLN A 212 16.49 54.99 -25.86
C GLN A 212 16.36 55.90 -27.09
N ARG A 213 15.14 56.25 -27.52
CA ARG A 213 14.90 57.16 -28.65
C ARG A 213 15.45 58.57 -28.37
N GLY A 214 15.24 59.11 -27.17
CA GLY A 214 15.80 60.40 -26.76
C GLY A 214 17.34 60.42 -26.73
N SER A 215 17.96 59.31 -26.34
CA SER A 215 19.42 59.17 -26.30
C SER A 215 20.08 59.17 -27.69
N LYS A 216 19.45 58.50 -28.67
CA LYS A 216 19.98 58.44 -30.05
C LYS A 216 19.80 59.76 -30.80
N ALA A 217 18.67 60.45 -30.62
CA ALA A 217 18.45 61.78 -31.20
C ALA A 217 19.43 62.82 -30.63
N ALA A 218 19.69 62.79 -29.31
CA ALA A 218 20.69 63.67 -28.68
C ALA A 218 22.13 63.38 -29.15
N LYS A 219 22.49 62.10 -29.38
CA LYS A 219 23.79 61.72 -29.96
C LYS A 219 23.95 62.16 -31.41
N ALA A 220 22.92 62.03 -32.25
CA ALA A 220 22.94 62.47 -33.65
C ALA A 220 22.97 64.00 -33.79
N ALA A 221 22.34 64.74 -32.88
CA ALA A 221 22.44 66.19 -32.82
C ALA A 221 23.84 66.66 -32.41
N ARG A 222 24.48 65.99 -31.42
CA ARG A 222 25.86 66.28 -31.00
C ARG A 222 26.90 65.95 -32.07
N SER A 223 26.74 64.87 -32.85
CA SER A 223 27.70 64.53 -33.91
C SER A 223 27.66 65.49 -35.11
N LYS A 224 26.49 66.06 -35.44
CA LYS A 224 26.36 67.08 -36.48
C LYS A 224 26.92 68.45 -36.08
N ALA A 225 26.89 68.79 -34.79
CA ALA A 225 27.46 70.04 -34.29
C ALA A 225 29.01 70.04 -34.26
N GLY A 226 29.65 68.86 -34.12
CA GLY A 226 31.11 68.72 -34.15
C GLY A 226 31.74 68.67 -35.54
N ALA A 227 30.94 68.53 -36.60
CA ALA A 227 31.41 68.47 -38.00
C ALA A 227 31.35 69.84 -38.72
N ARG A 228 30.94 70.90 -38.01
CA ARG A 228 31.00 72.29 -38.49
C ARG A 228 32.06 73.06 -37.68
N LYS A 229 33.33 72.79 -37.95
CA LYS A 229 34.47 73.64 -37.60
C LYS A 229 35.54 73.46 -38.66
#